data_AF-A0ABD7E964-F1
#
_entry.id   AF-A0ABD7E964-F1
#
_cell.length_a   1.000
_cell.length_b   1.000
_cell.length_c   1.000
_cell.angle_alpha   90.00
_cell.angle_beta   90.00
_cell.angle_gamma   90.00
#
_symmetry.space_group_name_H-M   'P 1'
#
loop_
_entity.id
_entity.type
_entity.pdbx_description
1 polymer ?
#
loop_
_entity_poly.entity_id
_entity_poly.type
_entity_poly.pdbx_seq_one_letter_code
_entity_poly.pdbx_strand_id
1 'polypeptide(L)'
;MLALFSSTVTAHLPPALAPHYQLVPSRQHKLPATAWSRVDNPGFIYYVCLRDPSRPRPDVVVMCGVGDDKHRAGGNSGYFDIWYLKGDNVIVSASVKSGGRYGASGEASPLYIGKHSAVRLEERYNWQGVQQLLYRYYLPIKNELVEVASLPVFSNNEALCEDSQSECLIDNLRTDVTFNGRSSASYPEMNIHTTGILAGKKIDKRWVVNFDSTTHRYTVPKEIHLSY
;
A
#
# COMPACT_ATOMS: atom_id res chain seq x y z
N MET A 1 36.39 6.03 -0.90
CA MET A 1 35.64 6.93 -1.80
C MET A 1 34.64 6.07 -2.56
N LEU A 2 33.41 5.90 -2.05
CA LEU A 2 32.36 5.16 -2.74
C LEU A 2 31.59 6.13 -3.63
N ALA A 3 31.59 5.87 -4.94
CA ALA A 3 30.76 6.58 -5.89
C ALA A 3 29.29 6.20 -5.66
N LEU A 4 28.49 7.17 -5.22
CA LEU A 4 27.04 7.10 -5.22
C LEU A 4 26.57 7.11 -6.67
N PHE A 5 26.02 5.99 -7.16
CA PHE A 5 25.23 5.99 -8.38
C PHE A 5 23.94 6.76 -8.12
N SER A 6 23.99 8.07 -8.34
CA SER A 6 22.79 8.89 -8.56
C SER A 6 22.22 8.53 -9.93
N SER A 7 21.36 7.52 -9.98
CA SER A 7 20.55 7.26 -11.16
C SER A 7 19.40 8.28 -11.16
N THR A 8 19.66 9.45 -11.73
CA THR A 8 18.61 10.42 -12.07
C THR A 8 17.83 9.91 -13.27
N VAL A 9 17.03 8.86 -13.06
CA VAL A 9 16.04 8.46 -14.05
C VAL A 9 14.85 9.38 -13.89
N THR A 10 14.79 10.43 -14.71
CA THR A 10 13.58 11.24 -14.93
C THR A 10 12.41 10.28 -15.12
N ALA A 11 11.51 10.20 -14.15
CA ALA A 11 10.38 9.29 -14.24
C ALA A 11 9.44 9.84 -15.31
N HIS A 12 9.53 9.33 -16.54
CA HIS A 12 8.53 9.62 -17.56
C HIS A 12 7.28 8.80 -17.25
N LEU A 13 6.16 9.51 -17.15
CA LEU A 13 4.84 8.91 -17.03
C LEU A 13 4.51 8.15 -18.33
N PRO A 14 3.99 6.92 -18.28
CA PRO A 14 3.59 6.21 -19.50
C PRO A 14 2.60 7.02 -20.34
N PRO A 15 2.65 6.93 -21.69
CA PRO A 15 1.76 7.70 -22.58
C PRO A 15 0.28 7.54 -22.25
N ALA A 16 -0.13 6.32 -21.87
CA ALA A 16 -1.49 5.99 -21.44
C ALA A 16 -2.00 6.86 -20.29
N LEU A 17 -1.09 7.36 -19.44
CA LEU A 17 -1.41 8.16 -18.27
C LEU A 17 -1.26 9.67 -18.51
N ALA A 18 -0.65 10.10 -19.61
CA ALA A 18 -0.44 11.51 -19.92
C ALA A 18 -1.74 12.35 -19.94
N PRO A 19 -2.90 11.86 -20.43
CA PRO A 19 -4.16 12.61 -20.36
C PRO A 19 -4.69 12.81 -18.94
N HIS A 20 -4.25 12.01 -17.98
CA HIS A 20 -4.76 11.99 -16.61
C HIS A 20 -3.95 12.87 -15.64
N TYR A 21 -2.74 13.27 -16.04
CA TYR A 21 -1.80 13.96 -15.17
C TYR A 21 -1.16 15.16 -15.86
N GLN A 22 -1.09 16.28 -15.14
CA GLN A 22 -0.34 17.45 -15.55
C GLN A 22 0.95 17.56 -14.74
N LEU A 23 2.08 17.81 -15.41
CA LEU A 23 3.35 18.02 -14.73
C LEU A 23 3.27 19.27 -13.83
N VAL A 24 3.67 19.12 -12.57
CA VAL A 24 3.78 20.23 -11.62
C VAL A 24 5.19 20.81 -11.74
N PRO A 25 5.36 22.08 -12.12
CA PRO A 25 6.69 22.70 -12.17
C PRO A 25 7.34 22.65 -10.80
N SER A 26 8.55 22.10 -10.71
CA SER A 26 9.33 22.00 -9.48
C SER A 26 9.65 23.39 -8.92
N ARG A 27 8.77 23.93 -8.07
CA ARG A 27 8.97 25.22 -7.39
C ARG A 27 9.24 25.07 -5.89
N GLN A 28 9.32 23.84 -5.37
CA GLN A 28 9.37 23.58 -3.93
C GLN A 28 10.38 22.48 -3.60
N HIS A 29 11.32 22.78 -2.69
CA HIS A 29 12.44 21.93 -2.27
C HIS A 29 12.06 20.62 -1.54
N LYS A 30 10.78 20.21 -1.52
CA LYS A 30 10.29 19.06 -0.74
C LYS A 30 9.62 17.96 -1.57
N LEU A 31 9.51 18.13 -2.89
CA LEU A 31 8.90 17.14 -3.77
C LEU A 31 9.98 16.34 -4.54
N PRO A 32 9.68 15.10 -4.96
CA PRO A 32 10.54 14.36 -5.89
C PRO A 32 10.79 15.17 -7.18
N ALA A 33 11.90 14.88 -7.86
CA ALA A 33 12.35 15.62 -9.05
C ALA A 33 11.29 15.72 -10.18
N THR A 34 10.32 14.81 -10.21
CA THR A 34 9.16 14.83 -11.10
C THR A 34 7.90 14.58 -10.29
N ALA A 35 6.96 15.52 -10.37
CA ALA A 35 5.67 15.46 -9.68
C ALA A 35 4.54 15.86 -10.64
N TRP A 36 3.35 15.33 -10.40
CA TRP A 36 2.17 15.53 -11.24
C TRP A 36 0.95 15.93 -10.42
N SER A 37 -0.06 16.49 -11.05
CA SER A 37 -1.39 16.66 -10.46
C SER A 37 -2.43 15.99 -11.35
N ARG A 38 -3.45 15.36 -10.74
CA ARG A 38 -4.58 14.77 -11.48
C ARG A 38 -5.39 15.86 -12.15
N VAL A 39 -5.68 15.70 -13.44
CA VAL A 39 -6.46 16.68 -14.23
C VAL A 39 -7.89 16.80 -13.70
N ASP A 40 -8.50 15.68 -13.31
CA ASP A 40 -9.88 15.57 -12.85
C ASP A 40 -10.07 15.71 -11.33
N ASN A 41 -8.98 15.65 -10.56
CA ASN A 41 -8.99 15.86 -9.12
C ASN A 41 -7.80 16.74 -8.66
N PRO A 42 -7.80 18.03 -9.05
CA PRO A 42 -6.73 18.94 -8.67
C PRO A 42 -6.75 19.23 -7.16
N GLY A 43 -5.59 19.15 -6.51
CA GLY A 43 -5.45 19.33 -5.05
C GLY A 43 -4.51 18.34 -4.37
N PHE A 44 -4.06 17.32 -5.12
CA PHE A 44 -3.02 16.40 -4.72
C PHE A 44 -1.85 16.46 -5.70
N ILE A 45 -0.66 16.26 -5.15
CA ILE A 45 0.59 16.14 -5.90
C ILE A 45 0.99 14.67 -5.86
N TYR A 46 1.10 14.07 -7.03
CA TYR A 46 1.43 12.68 -7.22
C TYR A 46 2.88 12.50 -7.65
N TYR A 47 3.48 11.39 -7.23
CA TYR A 47 4.72 10.86 -7.77
C TYR A 47 4.58 9.37 -8.04
N VAL A 48 5.35 8.83 -8.97
CA VAL A 48 5.41 7.38 -9.19
C VAL A 48 6.08 6.75 -7.98
N CYS A 49 5.35 5.90 -7.24
CA CYS A 49 5.87 5.25 -6.03
C CYS A 49 5.99 3.74 -6.14
N LEU A 50 5.31 3.13 -7.11
CA LEU A 50 5.67 1.80 -7.58
C LEU A 50 6.50 1.93 -8.84
N ARG A 51 7.81 1.75 -8.69
CA ARG A 51 8.72 1.54 -9.81
C ARG A 51 9.65 0.40 -9.43
N ASP A 52 9.44 -0.77 -10.04
CA ASP A 52 10.45 -1.83 -9.99
C ASP A 52 11.35 -1.65 -11.22
N PRO A 53 12.52 -0.99 -11.10
CA PRO A 53 13.45 -0.87 -12.22
C PRO A 53 14.12 -2.20 -12.58
N SER A 54 14.02 -3.22 -11.70
CA SER A 54 14.67 -4.53 -11.87
C SER A 54 13.81 -5.55 -12.61
N ARG A 55 12.49 -5.30 -12.72
CA ARG A 55 11.57 -6.16 -13.46
C ARG A 55 10.69 -5.29 -14.35
N PRO A 56 10.70 -5.50 -15.68
CA PRO A 56 9.75 -4.84 -16.55
C PRO A 56 8.35 -5.38 -16.21
N ARG A 57 7.65 -4.69 -15.30
CA ARG A 57 6.20 -4.77 -15.15
C ARG A 57 5.60 -3.51 -15.79
N PRO A 58 5.59 -3.42 -17.14
CA PRO A 58 5.03 -2.26 -17.83
C PRO A 58 3.51 -2.16 -17.66
N ASP A 59 2.88 -3.16 -17.05
CA ASP A 59 1.45 -3.33 -16.91
C ASP A 59 0.87 -2.76 -15.61
N VAL A 60 1.68 -2.27 -14.67
CA VAL A 60 1.15 -1.62 -13.46
C VAL A 60 1.94 -0.39 -13.05
N VAL A 61 1.23 0.71 -12.81
CA VAL A 61 1.77 1.97 -12.31
C VAL A 61 1.00 2.35 -11.06
N VAL A 62 1.71 2.71 -10.01
CA VAL A 62 1.08 3.29 -8.82
C VAL A 62 1.63 4.68 -8.59
N MET A 63 0.72 5.64 -8.56
CA MET A 63 0.98 7.04 -8.26
C MET A 63 0.59 7.29 -6.81
N CYS A 64 1.52 7.81 -6.01
CA CYS A 64 1.30 8.18 -4.63
C CYS A 64 1.03 9.67 -4.54
N GLY A 65 -0.19 10.02 -4.16
CA GLY A 65 -0.66 11.37 -3.93
C GLY A 65 -0.33 11.84 -2.53
N VAL A 66 0.20 13.04 -2.44
CA VAL A 66 0.41 13.82 -1.21
C VAL A 66 -0.46 15.07 -1.31
N GLY A 67 -1.08 15.47 -0.20
CA GLY A 67 -1.81 16.74 -0.14
C GLY A 67 -0.94 17.93 -0.54
N ASP A 68 -1.56 18.95 -1.14
CA ASP A 68 -0.86 20.19 -1.46
C ASP A 68 -0.61 21.10 -0.22
N ASP A 69 0.36 22.02 -0.35
CA ASP A 69 0.75 22.99 0.70
C ASP A 69 -0.40 23.92 1.15
N LYS A 70 -1.53 23.94 0.45
CA LYS A 70 -2.74 24.68 0.84
C LYS A 70 -3.62 23.90 1.83
N HIS A 71 -3.11 22.81 2.40
CA HIS A 71 -3.78 22.02 3.42
C HIS A 71 -5.14 21.47 2.97
N ARG A 72 -5.36 21.30 1.65
CA ARG A 72 -6.63 20.76 1.12
C ARG A 72 -6.76 19.24 1.27
N ALA A 73 -5.67 18.55 1.57
CA ALA A 73 -5.73 17.29 2.30
C ALA A 73 -5.55 17.62 3.79
N GLY A 74 -6.64 17.73 4.54
CA GLY A 74 -6.57 17.93 5.98
C GLY A 74 -5.76 16.82 6.64
N GLY A 75 -4.47 17.05 6.87
CA GLY A 75 -3.55 16.43 7.83
C GLY A 75 -3.39 14.91 7.89
N ASN A 76 -4.25 14.09 7.28
CA ASN A 76 -4.49 12.72 7.77
C ASN A 76 -4.70 11.65 6.69
N SER A 77 -4.61 11.97 5.38
CA SER A 77 -4.74 10.93 4.34
C SER A 77 -4.16 11.33 2.99
N GLY A 78 -3.41 10.42 2.35
CA GLY A 78 -3.00 10.47 0.94
C GLY A 78 -3.92 9.65 0.03
N TYR A 79 -3.56 9.51 -1.25
CA TYR A 79 -4.24 8.65 -2.22
C TYR A 79 -3.25 7.83 -3.03
N PHE A 80 -3.58 6.57 -3.29
CA PHE A 80 -2.91 5.78 -4.32
C PHE A 80 -3.79 5.72 -5.56
N ASP A 81 -3.27 6.17 -6.71
CA ASP A 81 -3.87 5.85 -7.99
C ASP A 81 -3.15 4.63 -8.56
N ILE A 82 -3.87 3.53 -8.68
CA ILE A 82 -3.37 2.27 -9.23
C ILE A 82 -3.89 2.16 -10.66
N TRP A 83 -2.97 1.96 -11.61
CA TRP A 83 -3.27 1.83 -13.03
C TRP A 83 -2.71 0.53 -13.55
N TYR A 84 -3.56 -0.30 -14.15
CA TYR A 84 -3.13 -1.45 -14.92
C TYR A 84 -3.20 -1.15 -16.41
N LEU A 85 -2.10 -1.41 -17.11
CA LEU A 85 -1.88 -1.04 -18.50
C LEU A 85 -1.71 -2.27 -19.39
N LYS A 86 -2.09 -2.15 -20.65
CA LYS A 86 -1.77 -3.11 -21.71
C LYS A 86 -1.36 -2.35 -22.96
N GLY A 87 -0.05 -2.26 -23.19
CA GLY A 87 0.51 -1.30 -24.15
C GLY A 87 0.16 0.12 -23.73
N ASP A 88 -0.41 0.90 -24.65
CA ASP A 88 -0.79 2.31 -24.41
C ASP A 88 -2.22 2.48 -23.86
N ASN A 89 -2.89 1.38 -23.46
CA ASN A 89 -4.26 1.43 -22.95
C ASN A 89 -4.31 1.17 -21.44
N VAL A 90 -5.14 1.94 -20.74
CA VAL A 90 -5.58 1.60 -19.37
C VAL A 90 -6.61 0.49 -19.45
N ILE A 91 -6.35 -0.62 -18.76
CA ILE A 91 -7.28 -1.77 -18.67
C ILE A 91 -8.18 -1.63 -17.46
N VAL A 92 -7.61 -1.26 -16.31
CA VAL A 92 -8.36 -0.96 -15.10
C VAL A 92 -7.60 0.05 -14.26
N SER A 93 -8.31 0.90 -13.54
CA SER A 93 -7.71 1.79 -12.57
C SER A 93 -8.61 1.98 -11.36
N ALA A 94 -8.00 2.41 -10.26
CA ALA A 94 -8.72 2.88 -9.09
C ALA A 94 -7.91 3.92 -8.33
N SER A 95 -8.61 4.88 -7.74
CA SER A 95 -8.06 5.77 -6.71
C SER A 95 -8.51 5.26 -5.35
N VAL A 96 -7.55 4.92 -4.49
CA VAL A 96 -7.84 4.42 -3.14
C VAL A 96 -7.22 5.36 -2.10
N LYS A 97 -7.99 5.68 -1.07
CA LYS A 97 -7.53 6.53 0.03
C LYS A 97 -6.52 5.77 0.88
N SER A 98 -5.38 6.40 1.17
CA SER A 98 -4.37 5.94 2.13
C SER A 98 -4.74 6.37 3.54
N GLY A 99 -4.63 5.48 4.53
CA GLY A 99 -4.78 5.79 5.95
C GLY A 99 -3.59 6.54 6.58
N GLY A 100 -2.57 6.93 5.82
CA GLY A 100 -1.36 7.58 6.34
C GLY A 100 -1.58 8.95 6.98
N ARG A 101 -1.00 9.17 8.16
CA ARG A 101 -0.99 10.48 8.86
C ARG A 101 0.02 11.44 8.20
N TYR A 102 -0.33 12.72 8.13
CA TYR A 102 0.37 13.80 7.41
C TYR A 102 0.26 13.79 5.88
N GLY A 103 -0.82 13.20 5.35
CA GLY A 103 -1.20 13.36 3.94
C GLY A 103 -0.29 12.64 2.94
N ALA A 104 0.74 11.92 3.40
CA ALA A 104 1.59 11.09 2.56
C ALA A 104 0.92 9.73 2.30
N SER A 105 0.91 9.33 1.04
CA SER A 105 0.67 7.92 0.70
C SER A 105 1.88 7.10 1.16
N GLY A 106 1.64 5.90 1.69
CA GLY A 106 2.71 5.00 2.08
C GLY A 106 3.43 4.40 0.87
N GLU A 107 3.91 3.16 0.99
CA GLU A 107 4.67 2.52 -0.08
C GLU A 107 3.78 1.59 -0.90
N ALA A 108 4.17 1.36 -2.16
CA ALA A 108 3.52 0.40 -3.04
C ALA A 108 4.57 -0.58 -3.56
N SER A 109 4.25 -1.87 -3.54
CA SER A 109 5.14 -2.94 -3.98
C SER A 109 4.42 -3.89 -4.95
N PRO A 110 5.10 -4.39 -5.98
CA PRO A 110 4.48 -5.28 -6.94
C PRO A 110 4.70 -6.73 -6.51
N LEU A 111 3.67 -7.57 -6.62
CA LEU A 111 3.78 -8.99 -6.30
C LEU A 111 2.97 -9.84 -7.27
N TYR A 112 3.02 -11.15 -7.07
CA TYR A 112 2.15 -12.08 -7.77
C TYR A 112 1.26 -12.79 -6.76
N ILE A 113 -0.02 -12.91 -7.10
CA ILE A 113 -0.97 -13.77 -6.42
C ILE A 113 -1.35 -14.85 -7.44
N GLY A 114 -0.67 -15.99 -7.35
CA GLY A 114 -0.75 -17.03 -8.37
C GLY A 114 -0.22 -16.53 -9.71
N LYS A 115 -1.06 -16.60 -10.74
CA LYS A 115 -0.73 -16.13 -12.10
C LYS A 115 -0.96 -14.63 -12.31
N HIS A 116 -1.50 -13.92 -11.33
CA HIS A 116 -1.96 -12.55 -11.48
C HIS A 116 -0.95 -11.55 -10.93
N SER A 117 -0.70 -10.48 -11.69
CA SER A 117 0.05 -9.31 -11.23
C SER A 117 -0.80 -8.53 -10.23
N ALA A 118 -0.28 -8.35 -9.02
CA ALA A 118 -0.98 -7.67 -7.92
C ALA A 118 -0.14 -6.51 -7.39
N VAL A 119 -0.79 -5.62 -6.66
CA VAL A 119 -0.17 -4.52 -5.92
C VAL A 119 -0.41 -4.71 -4.44
N ARG A 120 0.64 -4.58 -3.64
CA ARG A 120 0.55 -4.41 -2.18
C ARG A 120 0.76 -2.95 -1.87
N LEU A 121 -0.20 -2.34 -1.19
CA LEU A 121 -0.04 -1.03 -0.57
C LEU A 121 0.33 -1.22 0.90
N GLU A 122 1.25 -0.38 1.37
CA GLU A 122 1.66 -0.29 2.77
C GLU A 122 1.09 0.99 3.37
N GLU A 123 0.29 0.85 4.42
CA GLU A 123 -0.26 1.99 5.15
C GLU A 123 0.31 2.01 6.56
N ARG A 124 0.99 3.10 6.90
CA ARG A 124 1.63 3.31 8.20
C ARG A 124 0.80 4.30 9.01
N TYR A 125 0.42 3.89 10.22
CA TYR A 125 -0.28 4.72 11.18
C TYR A 125 0.59 4.90 12.42
N ASN A 126 0.93 6.14 12.75
CA ASN A 126 1.70 6.49 13.94
C ASN A 126 0.93 7.57 14.72
N TRP A 127 0.37 7.22 15.88
CA TRP A 127 -0.45 8.12 16.68
C TRP A 127 -0.34 7.82 18.18
N GLN A 128 0.00 8.83 18.98
CA GLN A 128 0.01 8.76 20.45
C GLN A 128 0.66 7.47 21.00
N GLY A 129 1.90 7.17 20.57
CA GLY A 129 2.61 5.96 21.04
C GLY A 129 2.17 4.65 20.39
N VAL A 130 1.16 4.67 19.50
CA VAL A 130 0.74 3.52 18.69
C VAL A 130 1.39 3.59 17.31
N GLN A 131 1.96 2.49 16.86
CA GLN A 131 2.51 2.27 15.53
C GLN A 131 1.82 1.07 14.89
N GLN A 132 1.25 1.23 13.71
CA GLN A 132 0.64 0.15 12.94
C GLN A 132 1.10 0.20 11.50
N LEU A 133 1.26 -0.99 10.91
CA LEU A 133 1.44 -1.16 9.47
C LEU A 133 0.38 -2.13 8.97
N LEU A 134 -0.37 -1.70 7.96
CA LEU A 134 -1.35 -2.52 7.27
C LEU A 134 -0.88 -2.79 5.85
N TYR A 135 -1.08 -4.01 5.39
CA TYR A 135 -0.97 -4.37 3.99
C TYR A 135 -2.35 -4.49 3.38
N ARG A 136 -2.53 -3.84 2.22
CA ARG A 136 -3.73 -3.97 1.38
C ARG A 136 -3.31 -4.51 0.03
N TYR A 137 -3.94 -5.59 -0.40
CA TYR A 137 -3.61 -6.30 -1.64
C TYR A 137 -4.70 -6.02 -2.67
N TYR A 138 -4.29 -5.56 -3.84
CA TYR A 138 -5.17 -5.22 -4.96
C TYR A 138 -4.85 -6.08 -6.18
N LEU A 139 -5.89 -6.52 -6.87
CA LEU A 139 -5.78 -7.37 -8.04
C LEU A 139 -6.89 -7.04 -9.06
N PRO A 140 -6.58 -6.95 -10.37
CA PRO A 140 -7.58 -6.82 -11.43
C PRO A 140 -8.43 -8.08 -11.55
N ILE A 141 -9.72 -7.96 -11.27
CA ILE A 141 -10.69 -9.05 -11.48
C ILE A 141 -11.72 -8.55 -12.46
N LYS A 142 -11.75 -9.17 -13.65
CA LYS A 142 -12.56 -8.71 -14.79
C LYS A 142 -12.19 -7.26 -15.15
N ASN A 143 -13.11 -6.31 -14.97
CA ASN A 143 -12.93 -4.90 -15.33
C ASN A 143 -12.78 -3.99 -14.09
N GLU A 144 -12.53 -4.57 -12.91
CA GLU A 144 -12.45 -3.84 -11.65
C GLU A 144 -11.16 -4.17 -10.89
N LEU A 145 -10.65 -3.17 -10.15
CA LEU A 145 -9.56 -3.39 -9.21
C LEU A 145 -10.15 -3.72 -7.85
N VAL A 146 -9.93 -4.95 -7.40
CA VAL A 146 -10.53 -5.46 -6.16
C VAL A 146 -9.48 -5.48 -5.06
N GLU A 147 -9.82 -4.94 -3.89
CA GLU A 147 -9.08 -5.21 -2.66
C GLU A 147 -9.35 -6.65 -2.23
N VAL A 148 -8.39 -7.55 -2.48
CA VAL A 148 -8.55 -8.98 -2.22
C VAL A 148 -8.19 -9.35 -0.78
N ALA A 149 -7.40 -8.53 -0.08
CA ALA A 149 -7.09 -8.72 1.34
C ALA A 149 -6.63 -7.39 1.98
N SER A 150 -6.97 -7.18 3.25
CA SER A 150 -6.44 -6.10 4.08
C SER A 150 -6.18 -6.63 5.49
N LEU A 151 -4.95 -6.53 5.97
CA LEU A 151 -4.58 -7.02 7.30
C LEU A 151 -3.41 -6.25 7.91
N PRO A 152 -3.36 -6.18 9.26
CA PRO A 152 -2.23 -5.65 9.98
C PRO A 152 -1.03 -6.60 9.90
N VAL A 153 0.13 -6.03 9.61
CA VAL A 153 1.42 -6.74 9.60
C VAL A 153 2.38 -6.29 10.67
N PHE A 154 2.10 -5.15 11.28
CA PHE A 154 2.79 -4.69 12.47
C PHE A 154 1.81 -3.92 13.35
N SER A 155 1.90 -4.12 14.67
CA SER A 155 1.23 -3.30 15.69
C SER A 155 2.16 -3.18 16.88
N ASN A 156 2.40 -1.98 17.37
CA ASN A 156 3.12 -1.74 18.62
C ASN A 156 2.46 -0.57 19.35
N ASN A 157 2.10 -0.75 20.63
CA ASN A 157 1.61 0.33 21.49
C ASN A 157 2.39 0.41 22.83
N GLU A 158 3.56 -0.21 22.93
CA GLU A 158 4.35 -0.32 24.17
C GLU A 158 4.59 1.06 24.80
N ALA A 159 4.97 2.05 23.99
CA ALA A 159 5.21 3.42 24.45
C ALA A 159 3.95 4.08 25.06
N LEU A 160 2.75 3.79 24.52
CA LEU A 160 1.50 4.28 25.10
C LEU A 160 1.22 3.61 26.46
N CYS A 161 1.56 2.32 26.60
CA CYS A 161 1.33 1.58 27.83
C CYS A 161 2.28 1.96 28.97
N GLU A 162 3.52 2.37 28.66
CA GLU A 162 4.47 2.86 29.65
C GLU A 162 3.97 4.14 30.35
N ASP A 163 3.28 5.02 29.61
CA ASP A 163 2.75 6.29 30.11
C ASP A 163 1.34 6.18 30.72
N SER A 164 0.71 5.00 30.69
CA SER A 164 -0.68 4.80 31.14
C SER A 164 -0.77 4.46 32.63
N GLN A 165 -1.68 5.12 33.35
CA GLN A 165 -2.00 4.84 34.75
C GLN A 165 -3.04 3.70 34.94
N SER A 166 -3.46 3.05 33.83
CA SER A 166 -4.49 2.01 33.81
C SER A 166 -3.97 0.71 33.20
N GLU A 167 -4.73 -0.40 33.33
CA GLU A 167 -4.40 -1.67 32.68
C GLU A 167 -4.33 -1.50 31.16
N CYS A 168 -3.12 -1.25 30.64
CA CYS A 168 -2.86 -1.12 29.22
C CYS A 168 -2.55 -2.50 28.62
N LEU A 169 -3.35 -2.90 27.64
CA LEU A 169 -3.14 -4.15 26.92
C LEU A 169 -2.11 -3.93 25.82
N ILE A 170 -0.90 -4.44 26.04
CA ILE A 170 0.21 -4.29 25.10
C ILE A 170 -0.06 -5.07 23.81
N ASP A 171 0.23 -4.42 22.69
CA ASP A 171 0.45 -4.98 21.38
C ASP A 171 1.92 -4.87 21.00
N ASN A 172 2.46 -5.97 20.51
CA ASN A 172 3.72 -6.04 19.79
C ASN A 172 3.59 -7.21 18.80
N LEU A 173 2.91 -6.94 17.69
CA LEU A 173 2.49 -7.92 16.71
C LEU A 173 3.37 -7.83 15.47
N ARG A 174 3.75 -8.98 14.92
CA ARG A 174 4.30 -9.10 13.57
C ARG A 174 3.54 -10.17 12.81
N THR A 175 3.08 -9.83 11.60
CA THR A 175 2.42 -10.80 10.71
C THR A 175 3.16 -10.87 9.39
N ASP A 176 3.58 -12.08 9.03
CA ASP A 176 4.09 -12.41 7.72
C ASP A 176 2.97 -12.96 6.84
N VAL A 177 2.93 -12.49 5.59
CA VAL A 177 1.93 -12.88 4.61
C VAL A 177 2.62 -13.38 3.37
N THR A 178 2.31 -14.61 2.96
CA THR A 178 2.81 -15.21 1.72
C THR A 178 1.66 -15.83 0.95
N PHE A 179 1.75 -15.80 -0.37
CA PHE A 179 0.86 -16.57 -1.24
C PHE A 179 1.58 -17.86 -1.60
N ASN A 180 0.91 -19.01 -1.48
CA ASN A 180 1.56 -20.31 -1.61
C ASN A 180 2.29 -20.46 -2.96
N GLY A 181 3.62 -20.32 -2.91
CA GLY A 181 4.49 -20.13 -4.06
C GLY A 181 4.93 -21.47 -4.65
N ARG A 182 4.03 -22.13 -5.37
CA ARG A 182 4.28 -23.25 -6.32
C ARG A 182 3.02 -23.70 -7.05
N SER A 183 2.01 -22.84 -7.13
CA SER A 183 0.70 -23.22 -7.65
C SER A 183 0.47 -22.66 -9.06
N SER A 184 0.07 -23.53 -9.99
CA SER A 184 -0.54 -23.14 -11.27
C SER A 184 -1.94 -22.55 -11.09
N ALA A 185 -2.46 -22.54 -9.86
CA ALA A 185 -3.77 -21.99 -9.57
C ALA A 185 -3.83 -20.49 -9.87
N SER A 186 -5.00 -20.08 -10.35
CA SER A 186 -5.30 -18.68 -10.60
C SER A 186 -5.23 -17.85 -9.32
N TYR A 187 -5.72 -18.38 -8.20
CA TYR A 187 -5.75 -17.73 -6.89
C TYR A 187 -5.27 -18.75 -5.85
N PRO A 188 -3.98 -18.73 -5.45
CA PRO A 188 -3.43 -19.65 -4.47
C PRO A 188 -3.92 -19.29 -3.06
N GLU A 189 -3.73 -20.20 -2.12
CA GLU A 189 -3.93 -19.94 -0.70
C GLU A 189 -3.02 -18.80 -0.20
N MET A 190 -3.57 -17.98 0.70
CA MET A 190 -2.83 -16.98 1.45
C MET A 190 -2.44 -17.57 2.81
N ASN A 191 -1.14 -17.69 3.06
CA ASN A 191 -0.59 -18.10 4.35
C ASN A 191 -0.30 -16.87 5.19
N ILE A 192 -0.82 -16.87 6.41
CA ILE A 192 -0.63 -15.82 7.40
C ILE A 192 0.09 -16.45 8.59
N HIS A 193 1.22 -15.89 9.02
CA HIS A 193 1.88 -16.26 10.27
C HIS A 193 2.02 -15.03 11.15
N THR A 194 1.32 -15.03 12.29
CA THR A 194 1.36 -13.93 13.24
C THR A 194 2.07 -14.37 14.51
N THR A 195 2.99 -13.53 14.98
CA THR A 195 3.76 -13.73 16.21
C THR A 195 3.77 -12.47 17.08
N GLY A 196 4.03 -12.66 18.37
CA GLY A 196 4.25 -11.55 19.32
C GLY A 196 3.17 -11.48 20.40
N ILE A 197 2.68 -10.28 20.68
CA ILE A 197 1.67 -10.00 21.70
C ILE A 197 0.51 -9.22 21.06
N LEU A 198 -0.72 -9.66 21.33
CA LEU A 198 -1.94 -8.97 20.93
C LEU A 198 -2.86 -8.86 22.14
N ALA A 199 -3.25 -7.65 22.49
CA ALA A 199 -4.09 -7.34 23.65
C ALA A 199 -3.58 -8.03 24.94
N GLY A 200 -2.27 -7.95 25.19
CA GLY A 200 -1.59 -8.56 26.34
C GLY A 200 -1.38 -10.08 26.26
N LYS A 201 -1.85 -10.75 25.20
CA LYS A 201 -1.75 -12.20 25.04
C LYS A 201 -0.69 -12.58 24.01
N LYS A 202 0.16 -13.54 24.36
CA LYS A 202 1.11 -14.12 23.40
C LYS A 202 0.37 -14.82 22.26
N ILE A 203 0.85 -14.58 21.04
CA ILE A 203 0.35 -15.22 19.83
C ILE A 203 1.52 -15.80 19.02
N ASP A 204 1.33 -17.02 18.55
CA ASP A 204 2.15 -17.67 17.53
C ASP A 204 1.20 -18.60 16.76
N LYS A 205 0.60 -18.08 15.70
CA LYS A 205 -0.48 -18.75 14.98
C LYS A 205 -0.30 -18.63 13.49
N ARG A 206 -0.66 -19.70 12.79
CA ARG A 206 -0.65 -19.79 11.33
C ARG A 206 -2.04 -20.07 10.82
N TRP A 207 -2.40 -19.41 9.72
CA TRP A 207 -3.63 -19.65 9.00
C TRP A 207 -3.33 -19.87 7.53
N VAL A 208 -4.10 -20.76 6.92
CA VAL A 208 -4.18 -20.95 5.47
C VAL A 208 -5.56 -20.46 5.05
N VAL A 209 -5.60 -19.38 4.27
CA VAL A 209 -6.84 -18.72 3.85
C VAL A 209 -7.07 -18.96 2.37
N ASN A 210 -8.21 -19.56 2.05
CA ASN A 210 -8.64 -19.78 0.67
C ASN A 210 -9.22 -18.50 0.07
N PHE A 211 -9.04 -18.34 -1.25
CA PHE A 211 -9.71 -17.28 -1.99
C PHE A 211 -11.18 -17.61 -2.16
N ASP A 212 -12.06 -16.73 -1.67
CA ASP A 212 -13.50 -16.85 -1.93
C ASP A 212 -13.82 -16.25 -3.30
N SER A 213 -14.15 -17.12 -4.26
CA SER A 213 -14.51 -16.71 -5.61
C SER A 213 -15.84 -15.92 -5.70
N THR A 214 -16.69 -15.99 -4.67
CA THR A 214 -17.97 -15.29 -4.61
C THR A 214 -17.79 -13.84 -4.22
N THR A 215 -17.01 -13.58 -3.18
CA THR A 215 -16.73 -12.23 -2.67
C THR A 215 -15.45 -11.62 -3.26
N HIS A 216 -14.68 -12.41 -4.01
CA HIS A 216 -13.39 -12.06 -4.58
C HIS A 216 -12.34 -11.65 -3.53
N ARG A 217 -12.35 -12.29 -2.36
CA ARG A 217 -11.51 -11.91 -1.21
C ARG A 217 -10.91 -13.11 -0.49
N TYR A 218 -9.77 -12.87 0.16
CA TYR A 218 -9.23 -13.70 1.22
C TYR A 218 -9.77 -13.18 2.55
N THR A 219 -10.58 -13.97 3.25
CA THR A 219 -11.12 -13.57 4.55
C THR A 219 -10.03 -13.64 5.62
N VAL A 220 -9.63 -12.47 6.12
CA VAL A 220 -8.62 -12.37 7.18
C VAL A 220 -9.21 -12.88 8.51
N PRO A 221 -8.46 -13.68 9.29
CA PRO A 221 -8.89 -14.14 10.60
C PRO A 221 -9.21 -12.97 11.54
N LYS A 222 -10.37 -13.02 12.20
CA LYS A 222 -10.82 -11.96 13.10
C LYS A 222 -9.90 -11.78 14.31
N GLU A 223 -9.19 -12.84 14.68
CA GLU A 223 -8.27 -12.86 15.83
C GLU A 223 -7.07 -11.94 15.67
N ILE A 224 -6.75 -11.52 14.46
CA ILE A 224 -5.65 -10.58 14.18
C ILE A 224 -6.17 -9.21 13.74
N HIS A 225 -7.48 -8.95 13.82
CA HIS A 225 -8.00 -7.62 13.60
C HIS A 225 -7.62 -6.72 14.77
N LEU A 226 -7.03 -5.56 14.49
CA LEU A 226 -6.76 -4.55 15.51
C LEU A 226 -8.04 -3.77 15.79
N SER A 227 -8.41 -3.66 17.06
CA SER A 227 -9.53 -2.85 17.53
C SER A 227 -8.99 -1.70 18.37
N TYR A 228 -8.70 -0.56 17.74
CA TYR A 228 -8.34 0.70 18.40
C TYR A 228 -9.22 1.82 17.87
#